data_AF-A0A2V5TKP5-F1
#
_entry.id   AF-A0A2V5TKP5-F1
#
_cell.length_a   1.000
_cell.length_b   1.000
_cell.length_c   1.000
_cell.angle_alpha   90.00
_cell.angle_beta   90.00
_cell.angle_gamma   90.00
#
_symmetry.space_group_name_H-M   'P 1'
#
loop_
_entity.id
_entity.type
_entity.pdbx_description
1 polymer ?
#
loop_
_entity_poly.entity_id
_entity_poly.type
_entity_poly.pdbx_seq_one_letter_code
_entity_poly.pdbx_strand_id
1 'polypeptide(L)'
;DMQAQMCALLSTTDGISVITENIFPQRYMHVAELKRMGAEMQLEGATAVIQGVDRLFGAPVMASDLRASAALVLAGLKADGITEVSRVYHIDRGYERLDEKLSELGAHIERVKET
;
A
#
# COMPACT_ATOMS: atom_id res chain seq x y z
N ASP A 1 -4.14 -12.80 -3.00
CA ASP A 1 -4.50 -11.53 -3.70
C ASP A 1 -4.86 -10.35 -2.81
N MET A 2 -5.50 -10.55 -1.66
CA MET A 2 -5.80 -9.47 -0.70
C MET A 2 -4.65 -9.18 0.28
N GLN A 3 -3.55 -9.92 0.17
CA GLN A 3 -2.45 -9.92 1.13
C GLN A 3 -1.80 -8.53 1.25
N ALA A 4 -1.51 -7.85 0.13
CA ALA A 4 -0.87 -6.54 0.16
C ALA A 4 -1.77 -5.46 0.78
N GLN A 5 -3.06 -5.45 0.42
CA GLN A 5 -4.04 -4.52 0.97
C GLN A 5 -4.24 -4.74 2.47
N MET A 6 -4.17 -6.00 2.92
CA MET A 6 -4.20 -6.31 4.35
C MET A 6 -2.97 -5.79 5.07
N CYS A 7 -1.77 -5.87 4.47
CA CYS A 7 -0.56 -5.23 5.05
C CYS A 7 -0.75 -3.71 5.23
N ALA A 8 -1.34 -3.02 4.25
CA ALA A 8 -1.59 -1.59 4.35
C ALA A 8 -2.57 -1.25 5.49
N LEU A 9 -3.68 -1.98 5.60
CA LEU A 9 -4.64 -1.83 6.70
C LEU A 9 -3.96 -2.04 8.07
N LEU A 10 -3.30 -3.18 8.23
CA LEU A 10 -2.68 -3.60 9.49
C LEU A 10 -1.51 -2.72 9.92
N SER A 11 -0.90 -1.98 8.99
CA SER A 11 0.14 -1.00 9.33
C SER A 11 -0.37 0.11 10.26
N THR A 12 -1.69 0.33 10.33
CA THR A 12 -2.31 1.35 11.20
C THR A 12 -3.31 0.76 12.20
N THR A 13 -3.37 -0.58 12.30
CA THR A 13 -4.24 -1.28 13.24
C THR A 13 -3.47 -1.57 14.52
N ASP A 14 -3.98 -1.16 15.67
CA ASP A 14 -3.33 -1.38 16.98
C ASP A 14 -2.95 -2.85 17.22
N GLY A 15 -1.76 -3.05 17.81
CA GLY A 15 -1.19 -4.35 18.12
C GLY A 15 -0.27 -4.94 17.04
N ILE A 16 0.05 -6.23 17.22
CA ILE A 16 0.93 -7.00 16.33
C ILE A 16 0.09 -7.94 15.49
N SER A 17 0.30 -7.91 14.18
CA SER A 17 -0.33 -8.79 13.21
C SER A 17 0.71 -9.62 12.47
N VAL A 18 0.32 -10.82 12.05
CA VAL A 18 1.19 -11.73 11.30
C VAL A 18 0.46 -12.18 10.04
N ILE A 19 1.09 -11.99 8.88
CA ILE A 19 0.61 -12.47 7.59
C ILE A 19 1.62 -13.47 7.04
N THR A 20 1.16 -14.65 6.63
CA THR A 20 1.99 -15.66 5.96
C THR A 20 1.45 -15.93 4.55
N GLU A 21 2.32 -15.85 3.54
CA GLU A 21 1.97 -16.06 2.13
C GLU A 21 2.49 -17.41 1.66
N ASN A 22 1.59 -18.37 1.46
CA ASN A 22 1.93 -19.75 1.12
C ASN A 22 1.93 -20.02 -0.40
N ILE A 23 1.33 -19.13 -1.20
CA ILE A 23 1.17 -19.35 -2.65
C ILE A 23 2.28 -18.66 -3.43
N PHE A 24 2.60 -17.41 -3.07
CA PHE A 24 3.69 -16.64 -3.69
C PHE A 24 4.62 -16.05 -2.62
N PRO A 25 5.50 -16.86 -2.00
CA PRO A 25 6.27 -16.46 -0.82
C PRO A 25 7.13 -15.19 -0.98
N GLN A 26 7.48 -14.82 -2.21
CA GLN A 26 8.30 -13.64 -2.52
C GLN A 26 7.45 -12.37 -2.77
N ARG A 27 6.12 -12.43 -2.62
CA ARG A 27 5.19 -11.34 -2.96
C ARG A 27 5.07 -10.30 -1.83
N TYR A 28 6.19 -9.66 -1.51
CA TYR A 28 6.26 -8.64 -0.45
C TYR A 28 6.96 -7.34 -0.89
N MET A 29 7.02 -7.06 -2.20
CA MET A 29 7.67 -5.85 -2.71
C MET A 29 7.07 -4.55 -2.14
N HIS A 30 5.76 -4.53 -1.83
CA HIS A 30 5.09 -3.40 -1.17
C HIS A 30 5.58 -3.11 0.24
N VAL A 31 6.22 -4.06 0.93
CA VAL A 31 6.70 -3.86 2.31
C VAL A 31 7.76 -2.78 2.38
N ALA A 32 8.69 -2.73 1.43
CA ALA A 32 9.71 -1.69 1.40
C ALA A 32 9.10 -0.29 1.23
N GLU A 33 8.07 -0.17 0.40
CA GLU A 33 7.36 1.09 0.18
C GLU A 33 6.50 1.50 1.37
N LEU A 34 5.80 0.56 2.02
CA LEU A 34 5.06 0.82 3.26
C LEU A 34 6.00 1.28 4.39
N LYS A 35 7.18 0.65 4.53
CA LYS A 35 8.22 1.11 5.46
C LYS A 35 8.68 2.52 5.15
N ARG A 36 8.77 2.89 3.87
CA ARG A 36 9.11 4.25 3.42
C ARG A 36 8.08 5.28 3.85
N MET A 37 6.83 4.85 4.02
CA MET A 37 5.72 5.65 4.59
C MET A 37 5.67 5.59 6.14
N GLY A 38 6.65 4.96 6.79
CA GLY A 38 6.74 4.87 8.25
C GLY A 38 6.08 3.64 8.87
N ALA A 39 5.66 2.65 8.08
CA ALA A 39 5.09 1.43 8.64
C ALA A 39 6.16 0.57 9.35
N GLU A 40 5.82 0.03 10.53
CA GLU A 40 6.69 -0.87 11.28
C GLU A 40 6.37 -2.32 10.95
N MET A 41 7.26 -2.98 10.21
CA MET A 41 7.09 -4.39 9.83
C MET A 41 8.41 -5.10 9.58
N GLN A 42 8.43 -6.41 9.75
CA GLN A 42 9.60 -7.27 9.49
C GLN A 42 9.19 -8.43 8.59
N LEU A 43 10.10 -8.84 7.71
CA LEU A 43 9.90 -9.98 6.83
C LEU A 43 10.82 -11.11 7.24
N GLU A 44 10.23 -12.27 7.51
CA GLU A 44 10.91 -13.51 7.85
C GLU A 44 10.45 -14.59 6.86
N GLY A 45 11.24 -14.77 5.80
CA GLY A 45 10.89 -15.69 4.70
C GLY A 45 9.57 -15.31 4.04
N ALA A 46 8.54 -16.13 4.23
CA ALA A 46 7.20 -15.94 3.66
C ALA A 46 6.23 -15.19 4.60
N THR A 47 6.70 -14.76 5.76
CA THR A 47 5.88 -14.16 6.82
C THR A 47 6.25 -12.70 7.03
N ALA A 48 5.24 -11.83 7.06
CA ALA A 48 5.35 -10.46 7.50
C ALA A 48 4.78 -10.31 8.91
N VAL A 49 5.60 -9.80 9.84
CA VAL A 49 5.17 -9.36 11.17
C VAL A 49 5.00 -7.85 11.10
N ILE A 50 3.82 -7.35 11.46
CA ILE A 50 3.43 -5.95 11.29
C ILE A 50 3.03 -5.42 12.66
N GLN A 51 3.67 -4.35 13.11
CA GLN A 51 3.28 -3.61 14.30
C GLN A 51 2.52 -2.36 13.85
N GLY A 52 1.29 -2.21 14.33
CA GLY A 52 0.48 -1.03 14.04
C GLY A 52 1.15 0.24 14.53
N VAL A 53 1.23 1.24 13.67
CA VAL A 53 1.66 2.60 14.02
C VAL A 53 0.48 3.56 14.03
N ASP A 54 0.55 4.62 14.84
CA ASP A 54 -0.53 5.61 14.96
C ASP A 54 -0.88 6.29 13.62
N ARG A 55 0.14 6.47 12.77
CA ARG A 55 0.02 7.16 11.49
C ARG A 55 1.10 6.70 10.51
N LEU A 56 0.77 6.77 9.23
CA LEU A 56 1.74 6.75 8.14
C LEU A 56 2.02 8.18 7.70
N PHE A 57 3.11 8.39 6.97
CA PHE A 57 3.49 9.67 6.39
C PHE A 57 3.53 9.58 4.87
N GLY A 58 3.09 10.65 4.23
CA GLY A 58 3.14 10.79 2.79
C GLY A 58 4.58 10.73 2.27
N ALA A 59 4.79 9.95 1.21
CA ALA A 59 6.10 9.75 0.61
C ALA A 59 5.99 9.38 -0.89
N PRO A 60 7.05 9.58 -1.69
CA PRO A 60 7.05 9.24 -3.13
C PRO A 60 7.32 7.76 -3.39
N VAL A 61 6.27 6.92 -3.43
CA VAL A 61 6.35 5.45 -3.47
C VAL A 61 6.25 4.90 -4.89
N MET A 62 6.70 3.66 -5.10
CA MET A 62 6.70 3.02 -6.41
C MET A 62 5.84 1.75 -6.47
N ALA A 63 4.85 1.74 -7.37
CA ALA A 63 4.07 0.53 -7.65
C ALA A 63 4.93 -0.57 -8.30
N SER A 64 4.95 -1.77 -7.71
CA SER A 64 5.64 -2.96 -8.24
C SER A 64 4.72 -3.91 -9.02
N ASP A 65 3.46 -4.00 -8.62
CA ASP A 65 2.45 -4.87 -9.23
C ASP A 65 1.02 -4.38 -8.94
N LEU A 66 0.02 -5.09 -9.48
CA LEU A 66 -1.39 -4.73 -9.37
C LEU A 66 -1.89 -4.64 -7.92
N ARG A 67 -1.52 -5.58 -7.04
CA ARG A 67 -2.05 -5.60 -5.66
C ARG A 67 -1.21 -4.72 -4.74
N ALA A 68 0.11 -4.70 -4.93
CA ALA A 68 1.00 -3.77 -4.25
C ALA A 68 0.60 -2.31 -4.49
N SER A 69 0.29 -1.95 -5.74
CA SER A 69 -0.12 -0.58 -6.08
C SER A 69 -1.43 -0.17 -5.41
N ALA A 70 -2.44 -1.05 -5.39
CA ALA A 70 -3.67 -0.79 -4.64
C ALA A 70 -3.41 -0.63 -3.13
N ALA A 71 -2.50 -1.42 -2.55
CA ALA A 71 -2.12 -1.30 -1.15
C ALA A 71 -1.47 0.07 -0.84
N LEU A 72 -0.61 0.58 -1.72
CA LEU A 72 0.03 1.89 -1.56
C LEU A 72 -0.97 3.05 -1.69
N VAL A 73 -1.96 2.94 -2.58
CA VAL A 73 -3.06 3.91 -2.63
C VAL A 73 -3.82 3.92 -1.30
N LEU A 74 -4.20 2.76 -0.77
CA LEU A 74 -4.90 2.67 0.52
C LEU A 74 -4.08 3.25 1.68
N ALA A 75 -2.78 2.95 1.72
CA ALA A 75 -1.87 3.52 2.71
C ALA A 75 -1.79 5.05 2.57
N GLY A 76 -1.74 5.56 1.34
CA GLY A 76 -1.69 7.00 1.06
C GLY A 76 -2.96 7.74 1.51
N LEU A 77 -4.14 7.12 1.39
CA LEU A 77 -5.40 7.70 1.86
C LEU A 77 -5.44 7.90 3.38
N LYS A 78 -4.66 7.13 4.15
CA LYS A 78 -4.58 7.21 5.61
C LYS A 78 -3.35 7.98 6.11
N ALA A 79 -2.39 8.27 5.23
CA ALA A 79 -1.14 8.90 5.59
C ALA A 79 -1.27 10.41 5.81
N ASP A 80 -0.48 10.95 6.73
CA ASP A 80 -0.35 12.39 6.93
C ASP A 80 0.53 13.00 5.82
N GLY A 81 0.02 13.98 5.10
CA GLY A 81 0.73 14.66 4.02
C GLY A 81 0.39 14.11 2.63
N ILE A 82 1.31 14.29 1.67
CA ILE A 82 1.08 13.92 0.27
C ILE A 82 1.85 12.63 -0.06
N THR A 83 1.13 11.63 -0.58
CA THR A 83 1.73 10.40 -1.11
C THR A 83 1.71 10.46 -2.64
N GLU A 84 2.88 10.36 -3.26
CA GLU A 84 2.99 10.28 -4.71
C GLU A 84 3.23 8.82 -5.12
N VAL A 85 2.26 8.19 -5.79
CA VAL A 85 2.39 6.81 -6.25
C VAL A 85 2.85 6.80 -7.71
N SER A 86 4.08 6.35 -7.97
CA SER A 86 4.62 6.21 -9.32
C SER A 86 4.28 4.86 -9.96
N ARG A 87 4.40 4.76 -11.29
CA ARG A 87 4.14 3.53 -12.08
C ARG A 87 2.70 3.00 -11.96
N VAL A 88 1.74 3.91 -11.92
CA VAL A 88 0.30 3.61 -11.74
C VAL A 88 -0.33 2.78 -12.86
N TYR A 89 0.35 2.57 -14.00
CA TYR A 89 -0.08 1.62 -15.03
C TYR A 89 -0.25 0.18 -14.49
N HIS A 90 0.38 -0.15 -13.35
CA HIS A 90 0.12 -1.41 -12.66
C HIS A 90 -1.31 -1.52 -12.09
N ILE A 91 -1.89 -0.41 -11.63
CA ILE A 91 -3.26 -0.34 -11.10
C ILE A 91 -4.27 -0.60 -12.22
N ASP A 92 -4.03 0.02 -13.38
CA ASP A 92 -4.92 0.00 -14.54
C ASP A 92 -5.12 -1.41 -15.12
N ARG A 93 -4.21 -2.35 -14.80
CA ARG A 93 -4.32 -3.76 -15.19
C ARG A 93 -5.45 -4.53 -14.50
N GLY A 94 -6.05 -3.99 -13.45
CA GLY A 94 -7.08 -4.72 -12.69
C GLY A 94 -8.02 -3.87 -11.84
N TYR A 95 -7.82 -2.56 -11.78
CA TYR A 95 -8.80 -1.63 -11.22
C TYR A 95 -9.19 -0.60 -12.28
N GLU A 96 -10.45 -0.62 -12.67
CA GLU A 96 -11.00 0.35 -13.60
C GLU A 96 -11.28 1.66 -12.86
N ARG A 97 -10.64 2.76 -13.29
CA ARG A 97 -10.88 4.14 -12.82
C ARG A 97 -10.94 4.23 -11.29
N LEU A 98 -9.90 3.67 -10.65
CA LEU A 98 -9.83 3.54 -9.19
C LEU A 98 -9.86 4.92 -8.51
N ASP A 99 -9.11 5.87 -9.06
CA ASP A 99 -9.05 7.25 -8.63
C ASP A 99 -10.42 7.93 -8.70
N GLU A 100 -11.15 7.82 -9.82
CA GLU A 100 -12.52 8.35 -9.93
C GLU A 100 -13.44 7.77 -8.85
N LYS A 101 -13.44 6.45 -8.68
CA LYS A 101 -14.29 5.75 -7.70
C LYS A 101 -13.96 6.15 -6.26
N LEU A 102 -12.67 6.35 -5.95
CA LEU A 102 -12.26 6.80 -4.63
C LEU A 102 -12.61 8.27 -4.40
N SER A 103 -12.45 9.13 -5.42
CA SER A 103 -12.87 10.53 -5.36
C SER A 103 -14.38 10.67 -5.17
N GLU A 104 -15.20 9.82 -5.80
CA GLU A 104 -16.65 9.74 -5.57
C GLU A 104 -17.01 9.40 -4.11
N LEU A 105 -16.13 8.67 -3.42
CA LEU A 105 -16.26 8.36 -1.99
C LEU A 105 -15.66 9.45 -1.07
N GLY A 106 -15.15 10.55 -1.63
CA GLY A 106 -14.58 11.68 -0.89
C GLY A 106 -13.08 11.62 -0.66
N ALA A 107 -12.35 10.71 -1.34
CA ALA A 107 -10.90 10.70 -1.27
C ALA A 107 -10.29 11.93 -1.95
N HIS A 108 -9.25 12.50 -1.33
CA HIS A 108 -8.41 13.52 -1.96
C HIS A 108 -7.32 12.83 -2.78
N ILE A 109 -7.64 12.48 -4.03
CA ILE A 109 -6.75 11.79 -4.95
C ILE A 109 -6.85 12.40 -6.35
N GLU A 110 -5.71 12.52 -7.02
CA GLU A 110 -5.63 13.01 -8.40
C GLU A 110 -4.64 12.16 -9.19
N ARG A 111 -4.98 11.86 -10.44
CA ARG A 111 -4.04 11.25 -11.39
C ARG A 111 -3.36 12.36 -12.20
N VAL A 112 -2.05 12.50 -12.00
CA VAL A 112 -1.21 13.46 -12.72
C VAL A 112 -0.39 12.78 -13.81
N LYS A 113 -0.05 13.53 -14.87
CA LYS A 113 0.91 13.08 -15.88
C LYS A 113 2.32 13.47 -15.44
N GLU A 114 3.26 12.55 -15.55
CA GLU A 114 4.68 12.85 -15.42
C GLU A 114 5.06 13.82 -16.54
N THR A 115 5.67 14.97 -16.18
CA THR A 115 6.06 16.03 -17.11
C THR A 115 7.53 15.88 -17.49
#